data_AF-A0AAV2N6Z0-F1
#
_entry.id   AF-A0AAV2N6Z0-F1
#
_cell.length_a   1.000
_cell.length_b   1.000
_cell.length_c   1.000
_cell.angle_alpha   90.00
_cell.angle_beta   90.00
_cell.angle_gamma   90.00
#
_symmetry.space_group_name_H-M   'P 1'
#
loop_
_entity.id
_entity.type
_entity.pdbx_description
1 polymer ?
#
loop_
_entity_poly.entity_id
_entity_poly.type
_entity_poly.pdbx_seq_one_letter_code
_entity_poly.pdbx_strand_id
1 'polypeptide(L)'
;MFRRNRLKHRIISIGFIILATIFYNEFLVYEVQKFKWAMRECSECVKVLLVADPQILGEKYENYFGSWIARWDSDRYLEKTFSRAVKYSQPHVIAFLGDLMDEGHVANAEDFERYKRRLDSIFSMPDDIMKIYLPGDNDIGGENDLVSPNIHKRFNFAYTQPDTLVYKTVTFFKINRLTRTMPEAPKDAFLNDYAERNTTNVILSHMPLLFMPGSFVQNVIKELSPQVIFTAHEHKAMHVSLDTATDQLSEIWILPPYETPLYQLRMDVGDIHEVQIPTCSYRMGTPHMGYGLAYIDTQEKTVEFTILWLPGRFPQLRAYIFIVILVIVLATCSFVSGCCVKSYATYNRIPSI
;
A
#
# COMPACT_ATOMS: atom_id res chain seq x y z
N MET A 1 54.89 8.33 -4.13
CA MET A 1 53.79 9.12 -4.76
C MET A 1 52.70 8.24 -5.39
N PHE A 2 53.03 7.26 -6.24
CA PHE A 2 52.05 6.40 -6.94
C PHE A 2 51.08 5.59 -6.05
N ARG A 3 51.53 5.06 -4.91
CA ARG A 3 50.69 4.24 -4.00
C ARG A 3 49.59 5.05 -3.28
N ARG A 4 49.87 6.32 -2.97
CA ARG A 4 48.92 7.27 -2.38
C ARG A 4 47.81 7.66 -3.36
N ASN A 5 48.15 7.82 -4.65
CA ASN A 5 47.15 8.05 -5.70
C ASN A 5 46.24 6.84 -5.92
N ARG A 6 46.77 5.60 -5.94
CA ARG A 6 45.94 4.39 -6.11
C ARG A 6 44.93 4.19 -4.97
N LEU A 7 45.32 4.45 -3.72
CA LEU A 7 44.40 4.38 -2.58
C LEU A 7 43.31 5.47 -2.68
N LYS A 8 43.69 6.70 -3.04
CA LYS A 8 42.76 7.81 -3.26
C LYS A 8 41.73 7.47 -4.35
N HIS A 9 42.15 6.93 -5.48
CA HIS A 9 41.22 6.52 -6.55
C HIS A 9 40.26 5.41 -6.12
N ARG A 10 40.71 4.42 -5.35
CA ARG A 10 39.84 3.35 -4.82
C ARG A 10 38.77 3.89 -3.87
N ILE A 11 39.15 4.79 -2.96
CA ILE A 11 38.20 5.41 -2.03
C ILE A 11 37.16 6.22 -2.81
N ILE A 12 37.58 6.97 -3.83
CA ILE A 12 36.68 7.72 -4.71
C ILE A 12 35.71 6.77 -5.43
N SER A 13 36.21 5.66 -6.00
CA SER A 13 35.36 4.68 -6.68
C SER A 13 34.35 4.01 -5.74
N ILE A 14 34.76 3.64 -4.54
CA ILE A 14 33.85 3.08 -3.51
C ILE A 14 32.80 4.10 -3.12
N GLY A 15 33.21 5.36 -2.88
CA GLY A 15 32.29 6.45 -2.58
C GLY A 15 31.27 6.66 -3.70
N PHE A 16 31.72 6.63 -4.96
CA PHE A 16 30.84 6.74 -6.12
C PHE A 16 29.83 5.58 -6.20
N ILE A 17 30.26 4.33 -5.97
CA ILE A 17 29.37 3.16 -5.96
C ILE A 17 28.30 3.31 -4.87
N ILE A 18 28.70 3.66 -3.64
CA ILE A 18 27.76 3.86 -2.52
C ILE A 18 26.76 4.96 -2.86
N LEU A 19 27.23 6.11 -3.35
CA LEU A 19 26.37 7.23 -3.72
C LEU A 19 25.42 6.87 -4.86
N ALA A 20 25.88 6.16 -5.89
CA ALA A 20 25.05 5.70 -6.99
C ALA A 20 23.99 4.71 -6.52
N THR A 21 24.32 3.78 -5.62
CA THR A 21 23.36 2.85 -5.02
C THR A 21 22.31 3.58 -4.19
N ILE A 22 22.71 4.52 -3.33
CA ILE A 22 21.77 5.33 -2.54
C ILE A 22 20.88 6.15 -3.46
N PHE A 23 21.45 6.83 -4.47
CA PHE A 23 20.68 7.62 -5.42
C PHE A 23 19.67 6.77 -6.18
N TYR A 24 20.07 5.58 -6.64
CA TYR A 24 19.17 4.67 -7.32
C TYR A 24 18.04 4.19 -6.40
N ASN A 25 18.39 3.62 -5.24
CA ASN A 25 17.45 2.98 -4.31
C ASN A 25 16.55 3.97 -3.58
N GLU A 26 17.01 5.19 -3.27
CA GLU A 26 16.25 6.16 -2.46
C GLU A 26 15.54 7.22 -3.28
N PHE A 27 15.85 7.35 -4.57
CA PHE A 27 15.31 8.40 -5.44
C PHE A 27 14.92 7.90 -6.83
N LEU A 28 15.89 7.52 -7.67
CA LEU A 28 15.66 7.31 -9.11
C LEU A 28 14.59 6.24 -9.39
N VAL A 29 14.63 5.14 -8.65
CA VAL A 29 13.70 4.01 -8.85
C VAL A 29 12.23 4.41 -8.64
N TYR A 30 11.95 5.32 -7.71
CA TYR A 30 10.60 5.82 -7.46
C TYR A 30 10.11 6.73 -8.58
N GLU A 31 10.98 7.59 -9.11
CA GLU A 31 10.63 8.47 -10.24
C GLU A 31 10.42 7.66 -11.53
N VAL A 32 11.29 6.68 -11.80
CA VAL A 32 11.11 5.76 -12.94
C VAL A 32 9.79 5.01 -12.85
N GLN A 33 9.43 4.52 -11.65
CA GLN A 33 8.19 3.79 -11.47
C GLN A 33 6.96 4.69 -11.69
N LYS A 34 7.00 5.94 -11.20
CA LYS A 34 5.93 6.92 -11.41
C LYS A 34 5.66 7.19 -12.89
N PHE A 35 6.69 7.22 -13.75
CA PHE A 35 6.49 7.41 -15.20
C PHE A 35 5.72 6.28 -15.89
N LYS A 36 5.61 5.11 -15.25
CA LYS A 36 4.81 4.01 -15.76
C LYS A 36 3.34 4.14 -15.41
N TRP A 37 2.98 4.90 -14.38
CA TRP A 37 1.58 5.03 -13.97
C TRP A 37 0.73 5.61 -15.09
N ALA A 38 -0.47 5.06 -15.25
CA ALA A 38 -1.48 5.61 -16.14
C ALA A 38 -2.35 6.62 -15.39
N MET A 39 -2.80 7.61 -16.13
CA MET A 39 -3.70 8.65 -15.64
C MET A 39 -4.76 8.94 -16.70
N ARG A 40 -5.98 9.17 -16.24
CA ARG A 40 -7.06 9.73 -17.03
C ARG A 40 -7.29 11.17 -16.58
N GLU A 41 -7.27 12.10 -17.54
CA GLU A 41 -7.81 13.42 -17.33
C GLU A 41 -9.33 13.34 -17.32
N CYS A 42 -9.95 13.80 -16.23
CA CYS A 42 -11.38 13.68 -16.06
C CYS A 42 -11.89 14.77 -15.10
N SER A 43 -12.69 15.69 -15.64
CA SER A 43 -13.21 16.85 -14.91
C SER A 43 -14.46 16.55 -14.10
N GLU A 44 -15.34 15.68 -14.62
CA GLU A 44 -16.66 15.40 -14.04
C GLU A 44 -16.72 14.12 -13.19
N CYS A 45 -15.61 13.40 -13.01
CA CYS A 45 -15.58 12.20 -12.17
C CYS A 45 -15.06 12.44 -10.74
N VAL A 46 -15.29 11.45 -9.89
CA VAL A 46 -14.67 11.35 -8.56
C VAL A 46 -13.42 10.48 -8.65
N LYS A 47 -12.26 11.08 -8.35
CA LYS A 47 -10.97 10.39 -8.25
C LYS A 47 -10.78 9.82 -6.85
N VAL A 48 -10.65 8.52 -6.74
CA VAL A 48 -10.48 7.80 -5.48
C VAL A 48 -9.11 7.12 -5.47
N LEU A 49 -8.27 7.46 -4.49
CA LEU A 49 -7.05 6.70 -4.21
C LEU A 49 -7.34 5.69 -3.10
N LEU A 50 -7.02 4.43 -3.36
CA LEU A 50 -7.29 3.30 -2.49
C LEU A 50 -5.98 2.83 -1.87
N VAL A 51 -5.92 2.84 -0.54
CA VAL A 51 -4.76 2.46 0.26
C VAL A 51 -5.10 1.18 1.01
N ALA A 52 -4.48 0.07 0.62
CA ALA A 52 -4.71 -1.23 1.24
C ALA A 52 -3.49 -1.66 2.06
N ASP A 53 -3.76 -2.24 3.23
CA ASP A 53 -2.83 -2.91 4.13
C ASP A 53 -1.50 -2.14 4.35
N PRO A 54 -1.50 -0.87 4.82
CA PRO A 54 -0.28 -0.19 5.23
C PRO A 54 0.53 -0.99 6.26
N GLN A 55 -0.18 -1.60 7.22
CA GLN A 55 0.33 -2.41 8.32
C GLN A 55 1.64 -1.85 8.88
N ILE A 56 1.57 -0.61 9.39
CA ILE A 56 2.76 0.00 9.97
C ILE A 56 3.27 -0.90 11.11
N LEU A 57 4.57 -1.17 11.10
CA LEU A 57 5.20 -2.19 11.96
C LEU A 57 5.03 -1.87 13.45
N GLY A 58 4.59 -2.83 14.24
CA GLY A 58 4.43 -2.63 15.68
C GLY A 58 5.75 -2.45 16.46
N GLU A 59 5.61 -2.22 17.75
CA GLU A 59 6.71 -2.10 18.71
C GLU A 59 6.75 -3.29 19.69
N LYS A 60 5.66 -4.08 19.81
CA LYS A 60 5.54 -5.11 20.83
C LYS A 60 6.08 -6.46 20.37
N TYR A 61 5.58 -6.98 19.26
CA TYR A 61 5.99 -8.27 18.69
C TYR A 61 7.17 -8.12 17.73
N GLU A 62 7.28 -6.97 17.07
CA GLU A 62 8.43 -6.59 16.23
C GLU A 62 9.58 -5.99 17.08
N ASN A 63 10.04 -6.71 18.12
CA ASN A 63 11.04 -6.23 19.09
C ASN A 63 12.36 -7.01 19.07
N TYR A 64 12.87 -7.33 17.88
CA TYR A 64 14.21 -7.89 17.71
C TYR A 64 15.29 -6.79 17.56
N PHE A 65 16.55 -7.17 17.72
CA PHE A 65 17.69 -6.26 17.53
C PHE A 65 17.72 -5.72 16.09
N GLY A 66 17.55 -4.40 15.95
CA GLY A 66 17.48 -3.74 14.64
C GLY A 66 16.06 -3.52 14.10
N SER A 67 15.02 -3.92 14.83
CA SER A 67 13.61 -3.65 14.46
C SER A 67 13.31 -2.17 14.23
N TRP A 68 14.02 -1.27 14.91
CA TRP A 68 13.91 0.18 14.69
C TRP A 68 14.36 0.60 13.29
N ILE A 69 15.30 -0.11 12.66
CA ILE A 69 15.71 0.12 11.27
C ILE A 69 14.60 -0.36 10.34
N ALA A 70 14.00 -1.52 10.61
CA ALA A 70 12.89 -2.04 9.80
C ALA A 70 11.68 -1.11 9.85
N ARG A 71 11.31 -0.62 11.04
CA ARG A 71 10.28 0.42 11.21
C ARG A 71 10.61 1.69 10.43
N TRP A 72 11.81 2.23 10.63
CA TRP A 72 12.27 3.44 9.93
C TRP A 72 12.25 3.30 8.40
N ASP A 73 12.68 2.14 7.87
CA ASP A 73 12.68 1.87 6.44
C ASP A 73 11.27 1.75 5.89
N SER A 74 10.39 1.04 6.60
CA SER A 74 9.00 0.82 6.21
C SER A 74 8.21 2.11 6.20
N ASP A 75 8.29 2.89 7.28
CA ASP A 75 7.62 4.18 7.42
C ASP A 75 8.06 5.14 6.29
N ARG A 76 9.36 5.21 5.99
CA ARG A 76 9.89 6.05 4.91
C ARG A 76 9.49 5.55 3.53
N TYR A 77 9.43 4.24 3.33
CA TYR A 77 8.98 3.66 2.07
C TYR A 77 7.53 4.09 1.80
N LEU A 78 6.64 3.87 2.77
CA LEU A 78 5.22 4.23 2.71
C LEU A 78 5.05 5.74 2.50
N GLU A 79 5.75 6.59 3.25
CA GLU A 79 5.68 8.04 3.12
C GLU A 79 6.10 8.50 1.71
N LYS A 80 7.22 7.96 1.18
CA LYS A 80 7.73 8.30 -0.15
C LYS A 80 6.79 7.86 -1.27
N THR A 81 6.19 6.67 -1.16
CA THR A 81 5.31 6.14 -2.20
C THR A 81 3.95 6.80 -2.14
N PHE A 82 3.39 7.01 -0.95
CA PHE A 82 2.10 7.65 -0.75
C PHE A 82 2.12 9.11 -1.20
N SER A 83 3.10 9.91 -0.76
CA SER A 83 3.21 11.32 -1.18
C SER A 83 3.30 11.48 -2.70
N ARG A 84 3.98 10.55 -3.39
CA ARG A 84 4.02 10.49 -4.86
C ARG A 84 2.70 10.09 -5.47
N ALA A 85 2.02 9.09 -4.91
CA ALA A 85 0.71 8.65 -5.38
C ALA A 85 -0.31 9.79 -5.26
N VAL A 86 -0.40 10.47 -4.10
CA VAL A 86 -1.29 11.63 -3.89
C VAL A 86 -0.96 12.78 -4.83
N LYS A 87 0.33 13.14 -4.96
CA LYS A 87 0.75 14.21 -5.87
C LYS A 87 0.44 13.88 -7.33
N TYR A 88 0.56 12.61 -7.70
CA TYR A 88 0.27 12.15 -9.04
C TYR A 88 -1.25 12.15 -9.28
N SER A 89 -2.04 11.45 -8.49
CA SER A 89 -3.48 11.27 -8.75
C SER A 89 -4.34 12.49 -8.46
N GLN A 90 -3.89 13.38 -7.57
CA GLN A 90 -4.67 14.52 -7.06
C GLN A 90 -6.10 14.08 -6.68
N PRO A 91 -6.25 13.12 -5.75
CA PRO A 91 -7.52 12.45 -5.52
C PRO A 91 -8.50 13.38 -4.80
N HIS A 92 -9.79 13.16 -5.03
CA HIS A 92 -10.86 13.81 -4.27
C HIS A 92 -11.14 13.07 -2.97
N VAL A 93 -10.98 11.74 -3.00
CA VAL A 93 -11.24 10.83 -1.89
C VAL A 93 -10.03 9.90 -1.72
N ILE A 94 -9.60 9.66 -0.49
CA ILE A 94 -8.65 8.61 -0.13
C ILE A 94 -9.33 7.65 0.83
N ALA A 95 -9.43 6.38 0.42
CA ALA A 95 -9.99 5.32 1.25
C ALA A 95 -8.89 4.36 1.70
N PHE A 96 -8.73 4.22 3.02
CA PHE A 96 -7.87 3.26 3.67
C PHE A 96 -8.69 1.99 3.97
N LEU A 97 -8.39 0.91 3.25
CA LEU A 97 -9.19 -0.31 3.19
C LEU A 97 -8.87 -1.31 4.32
N GLY A 98 -8.47 -0.83 5.49
CA GLY A 98 -8.11 -1.69 6.62
C GLY A 98 -6.63 -2.02 6.72
N ASP A 99 -6.31 -2.70 7.81
CA ASP A 99 -4.98 -3.12 8.20
C ASP A 99 -4.00 -1.95 8.23
N LEU A 100 -4.42 -0.89 8.93
CA LEU A 100 -3.62 0.33 9.08
C LEU A 100 -2.38 0.05 9.92
N MET A 101 -2.55 -0.72 10.99
CA MET A 101 -1.52 -1.09 11.94
C MET A 101 -1.38 -2.61 11.99
N ASP A 102 -0.14 -3.09 12.10
CA ASP A 102 0.14 -4.51 12.32
C ASP A 102 -0.39 -5.02 13.68
N GLU A 103 -0.22 -4.22 14.72
CA GLU A 103 -0.54 -4.61 16.09
C GLU A 103 -1.77 -3.86 16.65
N GLY A 104 -2.62 -3.31 15.78
CA GLY A 104 -3.74 -2.46 16.19
C GLY A 104 -4.67 -3.14 17.19
N HIS A 105 -4.92 -4.44 17.01
CA HIS A 105 -5.81 -5.24 17.87
C HIS A 105 -5.21 -5.55 19.25
N VAL A 106 -3.89 -5.72 19.36
CA VAL A 106 -3.22 -6.02 20.65
C VAL A 106 -2.67 -4.80 21.37
N ALA A 107 -2.64 -3.64 20.70
CA ALA A 107 -2.09 -2.41 21.25
C ALA A 107 -2.87 -1.95 22.49
N ASN A 108 -2.14 -1.56 23.53
CA ASN A 108 -2.73 -0.79 24.63
C ASN A 108 -3.03 0.65 24.17
N ALA A 109 -3.67 1.45 25.01
CA ALA A 109 -4.07 2.81 24.63
C ALA A 109 -2.89 3.72 24.25
N GLU A 110 -1.74 3.57 24.92
CA GLU A 110 -0.55 4.38 24.66
C GLU A 110 0.13 3.96 23.36
N ASP A 111 0.35 2.66 23.15
CA ASP A 111 0.94 2.10 21.94
C ASP A 111 0.10 2.47 20.72
N PHE A 112 -1.22 2.33 20.82
CA PHE A 112 -2.13 2.67 19.74
C PHE A 112 -2.10 4.15 19.39
N GLU A 113 -2.04 5.04 20.38
CA GLU A 113 -1.91 6.48 20.15
C GLU A 113 -0.57 6.81 19.46
N ARG A 114 0.53 6.15 19.84
CA ARG A 114 1.82 6.30 19.14
C ARG A 114 1.74 5.81 17.70
N TYR A 115 1.15 4.64 17.47
CA TYR A 115 0.98 4.08 16.12
C TYR A 115 0.09 4.99 15.27
N LYS A 116 -1.00 5.51 15.82
CA LYS A 116 -1.89 6.45 15.11
C LYS A 116 -1.16 7.70 14.68
N ARG A 117 -0.40 8.35 15.58
CA ARG A 117 0.40 9.54 15.22
C ARG A 117 1.43 9.24 14.14
N ARG A 118 2.04 8.05 14.18
CA ARG A 118 2.99 7.61 13.16
C ARG A 118 2.30 7.39 11.81
N LEU A 119 1.13 6.75 11.80
CA LEU A 119 0.29 6.59 10.62
C LEU A 119 -0.09 7.94 10.02
N ASP A 120 -0.60 8.86 10.84
CA ASP A 120 -0.99 10.22 10.42
C ASP A 120 0.20 10.98 9.79
N SER A 121 1.41 10.79 10.32
CA SER A 121 2.63 11.38 9.77
C SER A 121 3.04 10.77 8.42
N ILE A 122 2.98 9.44 8.28
CA ILE A 122 3.33 8.72 7.04
C ILE A 122 2.35 9.09 5.92
N PHE A 123 1.07 9.15 6.26
CA PHE A 123 -0.03 9.39 5.33
C PHE A 123 -0.53 10.84 5.37
N SER A 124 0.39 11.79 5.54
CA SER A 124 0.09 13.22 5.51
C SER A 124 -0.43 13.63 4.13
N MET A 125 -1.56 14.36 4.12
CA MET A 125 -2.29 14.75 2.91
C MET A 125 -3.07 16.05 3.15
N PRO A 126 -3.42 16.81 2.10
CA PRO A 126 -4.27 18.00 2.22
C PRO A 126 -5.61 17.73 2.92
N ASP A 127 -6.12 18.73 3.63
CA ASP A 127 -7.36 18.61 4.43
C ASP A 127 -8.64 18.67 3.60
N ASP A 128 -8.56 19.16 2.36
CA ASP A 128 -9.69 19.20 1.41
C ASP A 128 -10.01 17.83 0.79
N ILE A 129 -9.12 16.85 0.96
CA ILE A 129 -9.34 15.47 0.53
C ILE A 129 -10.23 14.75 1.55
N MET A 130 -11.32 14.14 1.07
CA MET A 130 -12.15 13.27 1.91
C MET A 130 -11.38 12.00 2.28
N LYS A 131 -11.27 11.73 3.58
CA LYS A 131 -10.58 10.54 4.12
C LYS A 131 -11.62 9.51 4.52
N ILE A 132 -11.42 8.23 4.23
CA ILE A 132 -12.28 7.14 4.71
C ILE A 132 -11.40 6.06 5.33
N TYR A 133 -11.64 5.70 6.59
CA TYR A 133 -10.90 4.65 7.27
C TYR A 133 -11.81 3.45 7.56
N LEU A 134 -11.36 2.27 7.15
CA LEU A 134 -11.93 0.99 7.53
C LEU A 134 -10.94 0.25 8.42
N PRO A 135 -11.41 -0.59 9.37
CA PRO A 135 -10.54 -1.52 10.08
C PRO A 135 -10.33 -2.80 9.27
N GLY A 136 -9.13 -3.37 9.37
CA GLY A 136 -8.86 -4.76 9.00
C GLY A 136 -8.66 -5.67 10.22
N ASP A 137 -8.33 -6.93 9.99
CA ASP A 137 -8.17 -7.90 11.07
C ASP A 137 -6.96 -7.63 11.96
N ASN A 138 -5.90 -7.00 11.45
CA ASN A 138 -4.76 -6.56 12.27
C ASN A 138 -5.11 -5.34 13.13
N ASP A 139 -6.12 -4.55 12.74
CA ASP A 139 -6.59 -3.39 13.51
C ASP A 139 -7.52 -3.78 14.66
N ILE A 140 -8.43 -4.74 14.43
CA ILE A 140 -9.52 -5.07 15.37
C ILE A 140 -9.63 -6.54 15.80
N GLY A 141 -8.79 -7.42 15.27
CA GLY A 141 -8.90 -8.87 15.38
C GLY A 141 -9.88 -9.43 14.34
N GLY A 142 -10.18 -10.73 14.42
CA GLY A 142 -11.15 -11.37 13.51
C GLY A 142 -10.59 -12.46 12.61
N GLU A 143 -9.27 -12.59 12.49
CA GLU A 143 -8.63 -13.64 11.68
C GLU A 143 -8.68 -15.00 12.37
N ASN A 144 -8.15 -15.07 13.61
CA ASN A 144 -8.07 -16.30 14.42
C ASN A 144 -8.95 -16.25 15.69
N ASP A 145 -9.47 -15.07 16.03
CA ASP A 145 -10.25 -14.81 17.25
C ASP A 145 -11.46 -13.91 16.94
N LEU A 146 -12.48 -13.91 17.78
CA LEU A 146 -13.60 -12.98 17.65
C LEU A 146 -13.15 -11.53 17.91
N VAL A 147 -13.69 -10.58 17.12
CA VAL A 147 -13.47 -9.14 17.34
C VAL A 147 -13.99 -8.73 18.71
N SER A 148 -13.11 -8.21 19.57
CA SER A 148 -13.52 -7.66 20.87
C SER A 148 -14.31 -6.36 20.68
N PRO A 149 -15.49 -6.20 21.32
CA PRO A 149 -16.27 -4.96 21.23
C PRO A 149 -15.49 -3.72 21.68
N ASN A 150 -14.58 -3.86 22.63
CA ASN A 150 -13.77 -2.74 23.13
C ASN A 150 -12.71 -2.31 22.11
N ILE A 151 -12.09 -3.26 21.41
CA ILE A 151 -11.10 -2.97 20.37
C ILE A 151 -11.79 -2.28 19.19
N HIS A 152 -12.94 -2.79 18.74
CA HIS A 152 -13.72 -2.18 17.67
C HIS A 152 -14.17 -0.75 18.05
N LYS A 153 -14.64 -0.53 19.29
CA LYS A 153 -14.98 0.81 19.80
C LYS A 153 -13.77 1.75 19.83
N ARG A 154 -12.59 1.26 20.23
CA ARG A 154 -11.35 2.05 20.22
C ARG A 154 -10.99 2.52 18.81
N PHE A 155 -11.08 1.63 17.81
CA PHE A 155 -10.85 1.99 16.41
C PHE A 155 -11.85 3.07 15.95
N ASN A 156 -13.14 2.84 16.17
CA ASN A 156 -14.19 3.80 15.75
C ASN A 156 -14.06 5.15 16.46
N PHE A 157 -13.61 5.17 17.71
CA PHE A 157 -13.33 6.43 18.42
C PHE A 157 -12.14 7.16 17.80
N ALA A 158 -11.05 6.45 17.49
CA ALA A 158 -9.84 7.04 16.94
C ALA A 158 -10.00 7.55 15.49
N TYR A 159 -10.84 6.88 14.71
CA TYR A 159 -11.19 7.23 13.34
C TYR A 159 -12.70 7.55 13.24
N THR A 160 -13.16 8.48 14.10
CA THR A 160 -14.58 8.85 14.17
C THR A 160 -15.07 9.39 12.82
N GLN A 161 -15.91 8.59 12.14
CA GLN A 161 -16.49 8.89 10.83
C GLN A 161 -17.85 8.19 10.71
N PRO A 162 -18.80 8.74 9.93
CA PRO A 162 -20.03 8.01 9.60
C PRO A 162 -19.71 6.78 8.75
N ASP A 163 -20.60 5.77 8.79
CA ASP A 163 -20.45 4.55 7.98
C ASP A 163 -20.92 4.72 6.53
N THR A 164 -21.64 5.82 6.26
CA THR A 164 -22.02 6.27 4.91
C THR A 164 -21.42 7.65 4.68
N LEU A 165 -20.63 7.80 3.61
CA LEU A 165 -20.04 9.07 3.19
C LEU A 165 -20.48 9.42 1.78
N VAL A 166 -20.73 10.69 1.50
CA VAL A 166 -21.17 11.15 0.17
C VAL A 166 -20.22 12.23 -0.34
N TYR A 167 -19.67 12.02 -1.54
CA TYR A 167 -18.87 13.01 -2.26
C TYR A 167 -19.46 13.21 -3.66
N LYS A 168 -19.97 14.41 -3.94
CA LYS A 168 -20.74 14.72 -5.16
C LYS A 168 -21.87 13.68 -5.35
N THR A 169 -21.84 12.92 -6.44
CA THR A 169 -22.82 11.90 -6.81
C THR A 169 -22.41 10.49 -6.36
N VAL A 170 -21.31 10.34 -5.63
CA VAL A 170 -20.81 9.03 -5.19
C VAL A 170 -21.07 8.84 -3.70
N THR A 171 -21.73 7.74 -3.36
CA THR A 171 -22.01 7.31 -1.99
C THR A 171 -21.12 6.13 -1.64
N PHE A 172 -20.31 6.27 -0.60
CA PHE A 172 -19.44 5.23 -0.07
C PHE A 172 -20.07 4.60 1.17
N PHE A 173 -20.22 3.28 1.16
CA PHE A 173 -20.67 2.48 2.29
C PHE A 173 -19.51 1.69 2.88
N LYS A 174 -19.25 1.89 4.16
CA LYS A 174 -18.27 1.09 4.91
C LYS A 174 -18.92 -0.21 5.37
N ILE A 175 -18.40 -1.33 4.91
CA ILE A 175 -18.85 -2.66 5.30
C ILE A 175 -17.75 -3.35 6.09
N ASN A 176 -18.14 -3.99 7.20
CA ASN A 176 -17.21 -4.76 8.01
C ASN A 176 -17.66 -6.21 8.11
N ARG A 177 -16.99 -7.07 7.34
CA ARG A 177 -17.24 -8.52 7.32
C ARG A 177 -16.83 -9.20 8.63
N LEU A 178 -15.81 -8.70 9.32
CA LEU A 178 -15.30 -9.27 10.57
C LEU A 178 -16.34 -9.17 11.68
N THR A 179 -17.09 -8.06 11.73
CA THR A 179 -18.18 -7.82 12.69
C THR A 179 -19.57 -8.06 12.11
N ARG A 180 -19.67 -8.36 10.81
CA ARG A 180 -20.92 -8.50 10.05
C ARG A 180 -21.84 -7.28 10.17
N THR A 181 -21.26 -6.09 10.05
CA THR A 181 -21.98 -4.81 10.14
C THR A 181 -21.99 -4.08 8.81
N MET A 182 -23.12 -3.45 8.50
CA MET A 182 -23.34 -2.57 7.35
C MET A 182 -24.18 -1.37 7.81
N PRO A 183 -24.06 -0.19 7.16
CA PRO A 183 -24.93 0.95 7.44
C PRO A 183 -26.37 0.64 7.02
N GLU A 184 -27.30 1.43 7.55
CA GLU A 184 -28.68 1.42 7.05
C GLU A 184 -28.70 1.90 5.59
N ALA A 185 -29.46 1.21 4.76
CA ALA A 185 -29.67 1.62 3.38
C ALA A 185 -30.33 3.01 3.34
N PRO A 186 -29.88 3.92 2.44
CA PRO A 186 -30.57 5.19 2.25
C PRO A 186 -32.04 4.93 1.92
N LYS A 187 -32.97 5.71 2.50
CA LYS A 187 -34.42 5.53 2.27
C LYS A 187 -34.80 5.62 0.78
N ASP A 188 -33.98 6.32 -0.01
CA ASP A 188 -34.17 6.57 -1.43
C ASP A 188 -33.52 5.48 -2.30
N ALA A 189 -32.72 4.57 -1.70
CA ALA A 189 -32.00 3.49 -2.38
C ALA A 189 -32.93 2.38 -2.92
N PHE A 190 -34.20 2.35 -2.50
CA PHE A 190 -35.18 1.37 -2.98
C PHE A 190 -36.17 1.92 -4.02
N LEU A 191 -36.17 3.23 -4.28
CA LEU A 191 -37.32 3.86 -4.92
C LEU A 191 -37.29 4.09 -6.43
N ASN A 192 -36.21 3.83 -7.17
CA ASN A 192 -36.24 3.90 -8.65
C ASN A 192 -35.17 2.99 -9.24
N ASP A 193 -35.40 2.51 -10.46
CA ASP A 193 -34.45 1.77 -11.28
C ASP A 193 -33.09 2.49 -11.23
N TYR A 194 -32.00 1.75 -10.98
CA TYR A 194 -30.65 2.32 -10.95
C TYR A 194 -30.33 3.02 -12.27
N ALA A 195 -30.93 2.56 -13.38
CA ALA A 195 -30.84 3.22 -14.68
C ALA A 195 -31.25 4.70 -14.64
N GLU A 196 -32.13 5.10 -13.72
CA GLU A 196 -32.67 6.45 -13.59
C GLU A 196 -31.96 7.30 -12.51
N ARG A 197 -31.05 6.70 -11.72
CA ARG A 197 -30.32 7.42 -10.67
C ARG A 197 -29.05 8.06 -11.21
N ASN A 198 -28.84 9.32 -10.82
CA ASN A 198 -27.59 10.03 -11.05
C ASN A 198 -26.65 9.93 -9.83
N THR A 199 -26.57 8.73 -9.25
CA THR A 199 -25.71 8.45 -8.09
C THR A 199 -25.02 7.10 -8.24
N THR A 200 -23.78 6.98 -7.79
CA THR A 200 -23.03 5.72 -7.77
C THR A 200 -22.80 5.26 -6.32
N ASN A 201 -23.22 4.04 -6.01
CA ASN A 201 -23.01 3.38 -4.73
C ASN A 201 -21.74 2.53 -4.79
N VAL A 202 -20.80 2.86 -3.91
CA VAL A 202 -19.50 2.21 -3.75
C VAL A 202 -19.48 1.50 -2.40
N ILE A 203 -19.15 0.23 -2.39
CA ILE A 203 -18.82 -0.47 -1.15
C ILE A 203 -17.32 -0.43 -0.92
N LEU A 204 -16.94 -0.16 0.31
CA LEU A 204 -15.59 -0.33 0.82
C LEU A 204 -15.64 -1.41 1.90
N SER A 205 -14.78 -2.42 1.78
CA SER A 205 -14.61 -3.48 2.78
C SER A 205 -13.14 -3.84 2.88
N HIS A 206 -12.67 -4.26 4.04
CA HIS A 206 -11.33 -4.85 4.13
C HIS A 206 -11.31 -6.24 3.48
N MET A 207 -12.17 -7.13 3.97
CA MET A 207 -12.28 -8.49 3.45
C MET A 207 -13.02 -8.54 2.09
N PRO A 208 -12.59 -9.40 1.16
CA PRO A 208 -13.36 -9.75 -0.04
C PRO A 208 -14.81 -10.15 0.27
N LEU A 209 -15.74 -9.77 -0.62
CA LEU A 209 -17.16 -10.09 -0.48
C LEU A 209 -17.59 -11.20 -1.44
N LEU A 210 -17.29 -11.04 -2.74
CA LEU A 210 -17.81 -11.92 -3.80
C LEU A 210 -17.24 -13.35 -3.76
N PHE A 211 -15.98 -13.53 -3.38
CA PHE A 211 -15.38 -14.88 -3.26
C PHE A 211 -15.91 -15.71 -2.10
N MET A 212 -16.49 -15.04 -1.10
CA MET A 212 -17.00 -15.70 0.09
C MET A 212 -18.48 -15.34 0.24
N PRO A 213 -19.37 -15.92 -0.60
CA PRO A 213 -20.79 -15.63 -0.54
C PRO A 213 -21.40 -16.06 0.80
N GLY A 214 -22.52 -15.47 1.15
CA GLY A 214 -23.26 -15.78 2.37
C GLY A 214 -24.38 -14.79 2.63
N SER A 215 -25.23 -15.08 3.61
CA SER A 215 -26.41 -14.25 3.91
C SER A 215 -26.07 -12.78 4.18
N PHE A 216 -24.93 -12.52 4.83
CA PHE A 216 -24.46 -11.16 5.05
C PHE A 216 -24.16 -10.44 3.73
N VAL A 217 -23.41 -11.08 2.81
CA VAL A 217 -23.06 -10.48 1.51
C VAL A 217 -24.30 -10.29 0.64
N GLN A 218 -25.23 -11.24 0.65
CA GLN A 218 -26.51 -11.11 -0.04
C GLN A 218 -27.32 -9.92 0.47
N ASN A 219 -27.40 -9.73 1.79
CA ASN A 219 -28.05 -8.57 2.38
C ASN A 219 -27.35 -7.27 1.98
N VAL A 220 -26.02 -7.23 2.01
CA VAL A 220 -25.24 -6.06 1.58
C VAL A 220 -25.54 -5.69 0.11
N ILE A 221 -25.49 -6.67 -0.80
CA ILE A 221 -25.77 -6.46 -2.22
C ILE A 221 -27.21 -5.98 -2.43
N LYS A 222 -28.17 -6.66 -1.80
CA LYS A 222 -29.59 -6.37 -1.95
C LYS A 222 -29.97 -4.99 -1.37
N GLU A 223 -29.56 -4.70 -0.16
CA GLU A 223 -29.99 -3.50 0.57
C GLU A 223 -29.24 -2.25 0.09
N LEU A 224 -27.95 -2.37 -0.27
CA LEU A 224 -27.14 -1.21 -0.67
C LEU A 224 -27.02 -1.02 -2.18
N SER A 225 -27.37 -2.03 -2.99
CA SER A 225 -27.35 -1.99 -4.46
C SER A 225 -26.06 -1.35 -5.02
N PRO A 226 -24.88 -1.91 -4.72
CA PRO A 226 -23.60 -1.36 -5.14
C PRO A 226 -23.36 -1.57 -6.64
N GLN A 227 -22.56 -0.69 -7.25
CA GLN A 227 -22.05 -0.90 -8.61
C GLN A 227 -20.59 -1.34 -8.63
N VAL A 228 -19.83 -0.88 -7.65
CA VAL A 228 -18.44 -1.27 -7.48
C VAL A 228 -18.13 -1.48 -6.01
N ILE A 229 -17.30 -2.48 -5.75
CA ILE A 229 -16.83 -2.88 -4.43
C ILE A 229 -15.31 -2.78 -4.48
N PHE A 230 -14.70 -2.08 -3.52
CA PHE A 230 -13.24 -2.08 -3.35
C PHE A 230 -12.87 -2.81 -2.07
N THR A 231 -11.98 -3.80 -2.19
CA THR A 231 -11.53 -4.67 -1.10
C THR A 231 -10.01 -4.78 -0.99
N ALA A 232 -9.51 -5.38 0.08
CA ALA A 232 -8.08 -5.56 0.39
C ALA A 232 -7.81 -6.98 0.92
N HIS A 233 -6.96 -7.14 1.95
CA HIS A 233 -6.68 -8.37 2.69
C HIS A 233 -5.85 -9.44 1.94
N GLU A 234 -6.13 -9.71 0.67
CA GLU A 234 -5.43 -10.76 -0.11
C GLU A 234 -4.02 -10.35 -0.57
N HIS A 235 -3.64 -9.08 -0.38
CA HIS A 235 -2.39 -8.46 -0.82
C HIS A 235 -2.12 -8.57 -2.32
N LYS A 236 -3.16 -8.81 -3.13
CA LYS A 236 -3.10 -9.02 -4.57
C LYS A 236 -4.07 -8.09 -5.29
N ALA A 237 -3.70 -7.71 -6.50
CA ALA A 237 -4.58 -6.98 -7.40
C ALA A 237 -5.41 -7.96 -8.23
N MET A 238 -6.73 -7.92 -8.08
CA MET A 238 -7.65 -8.82 -8.76
C MET A 238 -8.99 -8.12 -8.97
N HIS A 239 -9.69 -8.50 -10.02
CA HIS A 239 -11.09 -8.15 -10.22
C HIS A 239 -11.93 -9.41 -10.29
N VAL A 240 -13.16 -9.25 -9.84
CA VAL A 240 -14.22 -10.26 -9.89
C VAL A 240 -15.51 -9.55 -10.28
N SER A 241 -16.32 -10.17 -11.12
CA SER A 241 -17.71 -9.75 -11.35
C SER A 241 -18.71 -10.81 -10.94
N LEU A 242 -19.86 -10.34 -10.45
CA LEU A 242 -21.04 -11.15 -10.14
C LEU A 242 -22.17 -10.71 -11.07
N ASP A 243 -22.71 -11.66 -11.84
CA ASP A 243 -23.93 -11.44 -12.63
C ASP A 243 -25.14 -11.46 -11.69
N THR A 244 -25.86 -10.34 -11.60
CA THR A 244 -27.02 -10.19 -10.71
C THR A 244 -28.26 -10.95 -11.17
N ALA A 245 -28.35 -11.34 -12.45
CA ALA A 245 -29.46 -12.12 -12.97
C ALA A 245 -29.31 -13.61 -12.63
N THR A 246 -28.08 -14.13 -12.61
CA THR A 246 -27.79 -15.54 -12.33
C THR A 246 -27.31 -15.80 -10.90
N ASP A 247 -26.89 -14.76 -10.18
CA ASP A 247 -26.21 -14.83 -8.87
C ASP A 247 -24.94 -15.70 -8.94
N GLN A 248 -24.22 -15.64 -10.07
CA GLN A 248 -22.99 -16.38 -10.33
C GLN A 248 -21.82 -15.45 -10.67
N LEU A 249 -20.61 -15.88 -10.30
CA LEU A 249 -19.39 -15.19 -10.70
C LEU A 249 -19.24 -15.28 -12.22
N SER A 250 -19.11 -14.14 -12.89
CA SER A 250 -19.03 -14.07 -14.35
C SER A 250 -17.59 -14.01 -14.84
N GLU A 251 -16.77 -13.11 -14.32
CA GLU A 251 -15.38 -12.91 -14.74
C GLU A 251 -14.45 -12.76 -13.54
N ILE A 252 -13.24 -13.30 -13.69
CA ILE A 252 -12.16 -13.16 -12.71
C ILE A 252 -10.87 -12.91 -13.48
N TRP A 253 -10.20 -11.80 -13.19
CA TRP A 253 -8.86 -11.55 -13.72
C TRP A 253 -7.89 -11.03 -12.65
N ILE A 254 -6.69 -11.59 -12.69
CA ILE A 254 -5.55 -11.14 -11.89
C ILE A 254 -4.88 -10.02 -12.66
N LEU A 255 -4.63 -8.88 -12.00
CA LEU A 255 -3.98 -7.75 -12.66
C LEU A 255 -2.47 -8.00 -12.71
N PRO A 256 -1.84 -7.95 -13.90
CA PRO A 256 -0.41 -8.19 -14.05
C PRO A 256 0.41 -7.14 -13.29
N PRO A 257 1.36 -7.56 -12.43
CA PRO A 257 2.23 -6.63 -11.72
C PRO A 257 3.07 -5.77 -12.65
N TYR A 258 3.26 -4.50 -12.29
CA TYR A 258 4.04 -3.50 -13.02
C TYR A 258 3.48 -3.05 -14.38
N GLU A 259 2.36 -3.63 -14.81
CA GLU A 259 1.55 -3.12 -15.91
C GLU A 259 0.44 -2.24 -15.34
N THR A 260 0.28 -1.06 -15.92
CA THR A 260 -0.64 -0.03 -15.43
C THR A 260 -1.70 0.33 -16.47
N PRO A 261 -2.34 -0.62 -17.16
CA PRO A 261 -3.44 -0.27 -18.06
C PRO A 261 -4.58 0.34 -17.25
N LEU A 262 -5.37 1.17 -17.92
CA LEU A 262 -6.62 1.67 -17.38
C LEU A 262 -7.72 0.69 -17.76
N TYR A 263 -8.28 0.00 -16.77
CA TYR A 263 -9.39 -0.93 -16.96
C TYR A 263 -10.70 -0.15 -16.85
N GLN A 264 -11.63 -0.39 -17.76
CA GLN A 264 -12.93 0.25 -17.76
C GLN A 264 -14.01 -0.78 -17.41
N LEU A 265 -14.78 -0.48 -16.36
CA LEU A 265 -15.93 -1.24 -15.90
C LEU A 265 -17.19 -0.44 -16.22
N ARG A 266 -18.21 -1.11 -16.76
CA ARG A 266 -19.51 -0.49 -17.01
C ARG A 266 -20.46 -0.82 -15.87
N MET A 267 -21.11 0.19 -15.31
CA MET A 267 -22.00 0.04 -14.15
C MET A 267 -23.47 -0.20 -14.53
N ASP A 268 -23.79 -0.26 -15.82
CA ASP A 268 -25.16 -0.35 -16.35
C ASP A 268 -25.53 -1.75 -16.88
N VAL A 269 -24.64 -2.74 -16.77
CA VAL A 269 -24.79 -4.05 -17.43
C VAL A 269 -25.38 -5.14 -16.53
N GLY A 270 -25.81 -4.80 -15.32
CA GLY A 270 -26.34 -5.78 -14.36
C GLY A 270 -25.26 -6.61 -13.66
N ASP A 271 -23.98 -6.34 -13.89
CA ASP A 271 -22.88 -6.93 -13.13
C ASP A 271 -22.50 -6.06 -11.93
N ILE A 272 -22.12 -6.69 -10.83
CA ILE A 272 -21.46 -6.04 -9.69
C ILE A 272 -19.97 -6.37 -9.76
N HIS A 273 -19.12 -5.34 -9.76
CA HIS A 273 -17.68 -5.52 -9.83
C HIS A 273 -17.02 -5.36 -8.46
N GLU A 274 -16.21 -6.34 -8.06
CA GLU A 274 -15.28 -6.24 -6.93
C GLU A 274 -13.84 -6.10 -7.44
N VAL A 275 -13.15 -5.06 -6.97
CA VAL A 275 -11.73 -4.83 -7.24
C VAL A 275 -10.96 -4.93 -5.93
N GLN A 276 -10.09 -5.93 -5.86
CA GLN A 276 -9.17 -6.14 -4.75
C GLN A 276 -7.90 -5.35 -4.99
N ILE A 277 -7.51 -4.56 -3.99
CA ILE A 277 -6.36 -3.65 -4.03
C ILE A 277 -5.18 -4.34 -3.36
N PRO A 278 -3.98 -4.35 -4.00
CA PRO A 278 -2.80 -4.94 -3.40
C PRO A 278 -2.34 -4.08 -2.22
N THR A 279 -1.64 -4.70 -1.26
CA THR A 279 -0.99 -3.96 -0.17
C THR A 279 -0.05 -2.89 -0.72
N CYS A 280 0.02 -1.75 -0.03
CA CYS A 280 1.03 -0.72 -0.30
C CYS A 280 2.35 -0.95 0.45
N SER A 281 2.42 -1.97 1.31
CA SER A 281 3.52 -2.25 2.22
C SER A 281 4.31 -3.49 1.79
N TYR A 282 5.64 -3.41 1.81
CA TYR A 282 6.49 -4.59 1.58
C TYR A 282 6.54 -5.53 2.79
N ARG A 283 5.95 -5.13 3.93
CA ARG A 283 5.92 -5.92 5.17
C ARG A 283 5.40 -7.33 4.93
N MET A 284 4.35 -7.48 4.12
CA MET A 284 3.68 -8.76 3.87
C MET A 284 4.49 -9.74 3.02
N GLY A 285 5.76 -9.43 2.73
CA GLY A 285 6.63 -10.33 1.97
C GLY A 285 6.26 -10.43 0.49
N THR A 286 5.27 -9.67 0.03
CA THR A 286 4.89 -9.63 -1.39
C THR A 286 5.87 -8.75 -2.18
N PRO A 287 6.31 -9.20 -3.37
CA PRO A 287 7.14 -8.38 -4.25
C PRO A 287 6.34 -7.29 -4.97
N HIS A 288 5.01 -7.37 -4.97
CA HIS A 288 4.12 -6.51 -5.76
C HIS A 288 3.24 -5.69 -4.84
N MET A 289 3.53 -4.39 -4.75
CA MET A 289 2.79 -3.45 -3.92
C MET A 289 2.22 -2.34 -4.80
N GLY A 290 1.12 -1.75 -4.39
CA GLY A 290 0.43 -0.74 -5.17
C GLY A 290 -0.49 0.14 -4.35
N TYR A 291 -0.97 1.20 -4.99
CA TYR A 291 -2.20 1.88 -4.58
C TYR A 291 -3.23 1.69 -5.68
N GLY A 292 -4.49 1.50 -5.32
CA GLY A 292 -5.56 1.55 -6.32
C GLY A 292 -5.87 2.99 -6.69
N LEU A 293 -6.16 3.25 -7.96
CA LEU A 293 -6.65 4.55 -8.42
C LEU A 293 -7.89 4.31 -9.26
N ALA A 294 -9.02 4.89 -8.85
CA ALA A 294 -10.29 4.79 -9.55
C ALA A 294 -10.82 6.17 -9.96
N TYR A 295 -11.48 6.22 -11.11
CA TYR A 295 -12.20 7.34 -11.68
C TYR A 295 -13.66 6.92 -11.82
N ILE A 296 -14.52 7.49 -11.00
CA ILE A 296 -15.95 7.15 -10.98
C ILE A 296 -16.72 8.23 -11.72
N ASP A 297 -17.22 7.88 -12.91
CA ASP A 297 -18.02 8.75 -13.75
C ASP A 297 -19.49 8.33 -13.65
N THR A 298 -20.25 9.06 -12.83
CA THR A 298 -21.66 8.74 -12.59
C THR A 298 -22.53 9.02 -13.82
N GLN A 299 -22.16 10.00 -14.65
CA GLN A 299 -22.95 10.37 -15.83
C GLN A 299 -22.80 9.33 -16.93
N GLU A 300 -21.55 8.94 -17.21
CA GLU A 300 -21.23 7.90 -18.20
C GLU A 300 -21.47 6.49 -17.67
N LYS A 301 -21.80 6.35 -16.38
CA LYS A 301 -21.98 5.07 -15.68
C LYS A 301 -20.76 4.16 -15.85
N THR A 302 -19.56 4.72 -15.77
CA THR A 302 -18.31 3.97 -15.88
C THR A 302 -17.43 4.15 -14.65
N VAL A 303 -16.72 3.08 -14.29
CA VAL A 303 -15.60 3.13 -13.35
C VAL A 303 -14.37 2.70 -14.10
N GLU A 304 -13.41 3.60 -14.20
CA GLU A 304 -12.09 3.25 -14.68
C GLU A 304 -11.14 3.09 -13.51
N PHE A 305 -10.29 2.08 -13.52
CA PHE A 305 -9.34 1.86 -12.45
C PHE A 305 -7.99 1.34 -12.95
N THR A 306 -6.96 1.59 -12.16
CA THR A 306 -5.62 1.07 -12.37
C THR A 306 -4.90 0.88 -11.03
N ILE A 307 -3.78 0.16 -11.05
CA ILE A 307 -2.90 0.02 -9.89
C ILE A 307 -1.66 0.87 -10.11
N LEU A 308 -1.40 1.81 -9.19
CA LEU A 308 -0.17 2.55 -9.12
C LEU A 308 0.93 1.65 -8.53
N TRP A 309 1.44 0.72 -9.33
CA TRP A 309 2.46 -0.24 -8.89
C TRP A 309 3.71 0.46 -8.35
N LEU A 310 4.22 -0.01 -7.22
CA LEU A 310 5.36 0.55 -6.51
C LEU A 310 6.66 -0.22 -6.84
N PRO A 311 7.84 0.41 -6.68
CA PRO A 311 9.08 -0.31 -6.88
C PRO A 311 9.30 -1.35 -5.78
N GLY A 312 9.71 -2.56 -6.15
CA GLY A 312 10.01 -3.63 -5.20
C GLY A 312 11.12 -3.23 -4.21
N ARG A 313 10.83 -3.28 -2.90
CA ARG A 313 11.81 -2.91 -1.86
C ARG A 313 12.85 -4.00 -1.61
N PHE A 314 12.49 -5.29 -1.67
CA PHE A 314 13.43 -6.39 -1.40
C PHE A 314 14.67 -6.41 -2.32
N PRO A 315 14.58 -6.19 -3.65
CA PRO A 315 15.77 -6.06 -4.49
C PRO A 315 16.69 -4.91 -4.07
N GLN A 316 16.12 -3.78 -3.62
CA GLN A 316 16.88 -2.62 -3.16
C GLN A 316 17.64 -2.94 -1.86
N LEU A 317 16.98 -3.60 -0.90
CA LEU A 317 17.60 -4.06 0.34
C LEU A 317 18.73 -5.07 0.08
N ARG A 318 18.53 -6.02 -0.84
CA ARG A 318 19.58 -6.96 -1.27
C ARG A 318 20.76 -6.23 -1.92
N ALA A 319 20.50 -5.19 -2.71
CA ALA A 319 21.56 -4.36 -3.29
C ALA A 319 22.39 -3.65 -2.19
N TYR A 320 21.76 -3.12 -1.14
CA TYR A 320 22.49 -2.54 -0.01
C TYR A 320 23.39 -3.57 0.68
N ILE A 321 22.88 -4.77 0.97
CA ILE A 321 23.67 -5.84 1.59
C ILE A 321 24.86 -6.21 0.71
N PHE A 322 24.64 -6.37 -0.60
CA PHE A 322 25.70 -6.68 -1.56
C PHE A 322 26.80 -5.61 -1.58
N ILE A 323 26.43 -4.32 -1.60
CA ILE A 323 27.40 -3.23 -1.58
C ILE A 323 28.17 -3.17 -0.27
N VAL A 324 27.52 -3.41 0.88
CA VAL A 324 28.22 -3.48 2.18
C VAL A 324 29.25 -4.60 2.18
N ILE A 325 28.88 -5.80 1.72
CA ILE A 325 29.80 -6.94 1.61
C ILE A 325 30.97 -6.60 0.67
N LEU A 326 30.69 -6.04 -0.50
CA LEU A 326 31.70 -5.63 -1.47
C LEU A 326 32.69 -4.64 -0.85
N VAL A 327 32.20 -3.63 -0.12
CA VAL A 327 33.05 -2.64 0.56
C VAL A 327 33.93 -3.29 1.62
N ILE A 328 33.38 -4.20 2.43
CA ILE A 328 34.15 -4.95 3.44
C ILE A 328 35.26 -5.78 2.78
N VAL A 329 34.94 -6.52 1.71
CA VAL A 329 35.93 -7.32 0.97
C VAL A 329 37.02 -6.43 0.38
N LEU A 330 36.67 -5.31 -0.24
CA LEU A 330 37.66 -4.38 -0.80
C LEU A 330 38.55 -3.75 0.28
N ALA A 331 37.99 -3.47 1.46
CA ALA A 331 38.72 -2.95 2.61
C ALA A 331 39.70 -4.00 3.19
N THR A 332 39.26 -5.24 3.39
CA THR A 332 40.09 -6.33 3.92
C THR A 332 41.19 -6.72 2.94
N CYS A 333 40.89 -6.87 1.64
CA CYS A 333 41.90 -7.13 0.61
C CYS A 333 42.96 -6.02 0.55
N SER A 334 42.56 -4.76 0.73
CA SER A 334 43.48 -3.63 0.78
C SER A 334 44.37 -3.63 2.03
N PHE A 335 43.82 -4.04 3.18
CA PHE A 335 44.56 -4.21 4.42
C PHE A 335 45.61 -5.34 4.31
N VAL A 336 45.20 -6.52 3.84
CA VAL A 336 46.10 -7.68 3.66
C VAL A 336 47.22 -7.35 2.67
N SER A 337 46.89 -6.75 1.52
CA SER A 337 47.90 -6.30 0.54
C SER A 337 48.85 -5.23 1.10
N GLY A 338 48.36 -4.39 2.01
CA GLY A 338 49.15 -3.40 2.74
C GLY A 338 50.17 -4.04 3.68
N CYS A 339 49.74 -5.05 4.44
CA CYS A 339 50.58 -5.81 5.38
C CYS A 339 51.64 -6.67 4.67
N CYS A 340 51.27 -7.41 3.61
CA CYS A 340 52.22 -8.24 2.86
C CYS A 340 53.37 -7.42 2.25
N VAL A 341 53.10 -6.24 1.70
CA VAL A 341 54.15 -5.38 1.11
C VAL A 341 55.03 -4.73 2.18
N LYS A 342 54.52 -4.47 3.39
CA LYS A 342 55.35 -3.97 4.50
C LYS A 342 56.34 -5.04 4.98
N SER A 343 55.92 -6.32 5.03
CA SER A 343 56.80 -7.44 5.39
C SER A 343 58.01 -7.60 4.44
N TYR A 344 57.80 -7.42 3.13
CA TYR A 344 58.89 -7.53 2.13
C TYR A 344 59.88 -6.36 2.16
N ALA A 345 59.47 -5.16 2.58
CA ALA A 345 60.35 -3.98 2.61
C ALA A 345 61.40 -4.04 3.73
N THR A 346 61.18 -4.87 4.76
CA THR A 346 62.08 -5.03 5.91
C THR A 346 63.28 -5.96 5.67
N TYR A 347 63.39 -6.60 4.50
CA TYR A 347 64.42 -7.63 4.23
C TYR A 347 65.57 -7.20 3.31
N ASN A 348 65.76 -5.89 3.03
CA ASN A 348 66.86 -5.43 2.18
C ASN A 348 67.63 -4.25 2.80
N ARG A 349 68.67 -4.58 3.59
CA ARG A 349 70.05 -4.07 3.49
C ARG A 349 70.82 -4.46 4.76
N ILE A 350 71.60 -5.54 4.66
CA ILE A 350 72.82 -5.66 5.47
C ILE A 350 73.89 -4.88 4.69
N PRO A 351 74.60 -3.91 5.29
CA PRO A 351 75.75 -3.30 4.64
C PRO A 351 76.88 -4.33 4.58
N SER A 352 77.35 -4.66 3.39
CA SER A 352 78.64 -5.32 3.22
C SER A 352 79.75 -4.34 3.59
N ILE A 353 80.63 -4.77 4.50
CA ILE A 353 81.84 -4.07 5.00
C ILE A 353 82.79 -3.76 3.84
#